data_AF-A0A9X1S4W7-F1
#
_entry.id   AF-A0A9X1S4W7-F1
#
_cell.length_a   1.000
_cell.length_b   1.000
_cell.length_c   1.000
_cell.angle_alpha   90.00
_cell.angle_beta   90.00
_cell.angle_gamma   90.00
#
_symmetry.space_group_name_H-M   'P 1'
#
loop_
_entity.id
_entity.type
_entity.pdbx_description
1 polymer ?
#
loop_
_entity_poly.entity_id
_entity_poly.type
_entity_poly.pdbx_seq_one_letter_code
_entity_poly.pdbx_strand_id
1 'polypeptide(L)'
;MADLESTVRAEIDRRSTELAGVKRLDAVVEASRQALLAAVPRMTASLDSATANRAELPLRPAGPRRGHTTLVVLVAIFGALVPAMVLPSPRNGRPALDVDQGAIWVGVWAVAAFVCSVVISRDQLASKYLNPRGRGSRLFSAFAVIWALTLVYILFNWDDVDRYEPLVPIIGMVMLVLSIVGVLVLWVRARRVEREYWAGVADAGGVDPAVWVDPVAEWWANVARQLSPAERGAGDKSYELTLTVLEERGIIRAQDARRLRRKNPPVVWAGDAS
;
A
#
# COMPACT_ATOMS: atom_id res chain seq x y z
N MET A 1 3.87 -33.55 31.67
CA MET A 1 3.95 -32.36 30.82
C MET A 1 4.72 -32.76 29.58
N ALA A 2 4.17 -32.55 28.37
CA ALA A 2 4.95 -32.77 27.16
C ALA A 2 6.18 -31.85 27.20
N ASP A 3 7.32 -32.36 26.74
CA ASP A 3 8.54 -31.58 26.65
C ASP A 3 8.31 -30.41 25.68
N LEU A 4 8.70 -29.20 26.08
CA LEU A 4 8.50 -27.97 25.29
C LEU A 4 9.13 -28.11 23.91
N GLU A 5 10.30 -28.74 23.83
CA GLU A 5 10.98 -29.05 22.57
C GLU A 5 10.13 -29.94 21.67
N SER A 6 9.60 -31.04 22.22
CA SER A 6 8.76 -31.98 21.47
C SER A 6 7.50 -31.29 20.91
N THR A 7 6.93 -30.36 21.68
CA THR A 7 5.70 -29.64 21.32
C THR A 7 5.96 -28.62 20.21
N VAL A 8 7.02 -27.82 20.34
CA VAL A 8 7.41 -26.80 19.34
C VAL A 8 7.83 -27.49 18.02
N ARG A 9 8.62 -28.55 18.11
CA ARG A 9 9.07 -29.30 16.91
C ARG A 9 7.89 -29.93 16.18
N ALA A 10 6.95 -30.56 16.89
CA ALA A 10 5.75 -31.14 16.29
C ALA A 10 4.87 -30.09 15.57
N GLU A 11 4.73 -28.88 16.14
CA GLU A 11 3.93 -27.82 15.52
C GLU A 11 4.59 -27.24 14.27
N ILE A 12 5.90 -27.01 14.29
CA ILE A 12 6.64 -26.53 13.11
C ILE A 12 6.63 -27.60 12.01
N ASP A 13 6.79 -28.87 12.37
CA ASP A 13 6.77 -29.99 11.42
C ASP A 13 5.41 -30.12 10.74
N ARG A 14 4.32 -29.99 11.51
CA ARG A 14 2.94 -30.00 11.00
C ARG A 14 2.71 -28.94 9.91
N ARG A 15 3.40 -27.79 9.99
CA ARG A 15 3.22 -26.64 9.08
C ARG A 15 4.39 -26.42 8.12
N SER A 16 5.37 -27.31 8.10
CA SER A 16 6.60 -27.16 7.30
C SER A 16 6.32 -26.87 5.81
N THR A 17 5.30 -27.50 5.23
CA THR A 17 4.87 -27.28 3.84
C THR A 17 4.31 -25.88 3.59
N GLU A 18 3.55 -25.32 4.54
CA GLU A 18 3.02 -23.95 4.46
C GLU A 18 4.14 -22.93 4.59
N LEU A 19 5.02 -23.12 5.58
CA LEU A 19 6.17 -22.24 5.85
C LEU A 19 7.16 -22.18 4.69
N ALA A 20 7.35 -23.28 3.96
CA ALA A 20 8.20 -23.33 2.78
C ALA A 20 7.66 -22.49 1.60
N GLY A 21 6.35 -22.21 1.56
CA GLY A 21 5.69 -21.43 0.50
C GLY A 21 5.72 -19.92 0.69
N VAL A 22 6.16 -19.41 1.85
CA VAL A 22 6.14 -17.97 2.19
C VAL A 22 7.56 -17.40 2.13
N LYS A 23 7.70 -16.07 2.06
CA LYS A 23 9.00 -15.40 2.17
C LYS A 23 9.66 -15.78 3.50
N ARG A 24 10.98 -16.01 3.47
CA ARG A 24 11.76 -16.55 4.60
C ARG A 24 11.54 -15.84 5.94
N LEU A 25 11.45 -14.51 5.94
CA LEU A 25 11.26 -13.73 7.16
C LEU A 25 9.83 -13.83 7.71
N ASP A 26 8.84 -13.88 6.82
CA ASP A 26 7.43 -14.08 7.20
C ASP A 26 7.22 -15.48 7.80
N ALA A 27 7.95 -16.49 7.29
CA ALA A 27 7.95 -17.83 7.85
C ALA A 27 8.50 -17.89 9.29
N VAL A 28 9.51 -17.08 9.62
CA VAL A 28 10.03 -16.96 11.00
C VAL A 28 8.98 -16.33 11.92
N VAL A 29 8.35 -15.25 11.48
CA VAL A 29 7.30 -14.57 12.25
C VAL A 29 6.16 -15.54 12.54
N GLU A 30 5.66 -16.24 11.53
CA GLU A 30 4.55 -17.17 11.70
C GLU A 30 4.92 -18.37 12.58
N ALA A 31 6.06 -19.01 12.31
CA ALA A 31 6.51 -20.15 13.12
C ALA A 31 6.73 -19.76 14.59
N SER A 32 7.32 -18.60 14.86
CA SER A 32 7.57 -18.12 16.23
C SER A 32 6.28 -17.78 16.98
N ARG A 33 5.29 -17.21 16.29
CA ARG A 33 3.94 -16.96 16.83
C ARG A 33 3.26 -18.27 17.23
N GLN A 34 3.29 -19.27 16.35
CA GLN A 34 2.70 -20.59 16.62
C GLN A 34 3.42 -21.31 17.77
N ALA A 35 4.76 -21.25 17.82
CA ALA A 35 5.54 -21.82 18.90
C ALA A 35 5.26 -21.15 20.26
N LEU A 36 5.00 -19.84 20.28
CA LEU A 36 4.56 -19.15 21.49
C LEU A 36 3.19 -19.64 21.95
N LEU A 37 2.22 -19.78 21.04
CA LEU A 37 0.88 -20.28 21.38
C LEU A 37 0.92 -21.73 21.88
N ALA A 38 1.81 -22.56 21.32
CA ALA A 38 2.05 -23.91 21.81
C ALA A 38 2.70 -23.93 23.20
N ALA A 39 3.63 -23.02 23.47
CA ALA A 39 4.30 -22.88 24.77
C ALA A 39 3.39 -22.27 25.86
N VAL A 40 2.47 -21.39 25.47
CA VAL A 40 1.56 -20.67 26.38
C VAL A 40 0.11 -20.80 25.87
N PRO A 41 -0.53 -21.98 26.01
CA PRO A 41 -1.83 -22.27 25.40
C PRO A 41 -2.94 -21.33 25.85
N ARG A 42 -2.88 -20.74 27.05
CA ARG A 42 -3.91 -19.80 27.50
C ARG A 42 -4.04 -18.53 26.63
N MET A 43 -3.01 -18.22 25.84
CA MET A 43 -3.01 -17.07 24.93
C MET A 43 -3.88 -17.30 23.69
N THR A 44 -4.27 -18.55 23.37
CA THR A 44 -5.16 -18.82 22.24
C THR A 44 -6.51 -18.17 22.43
N ALA A 45 -7.11 -18.27 23.63
CA ALA A 45 -8.42 -17.68 23.90
C ALA A 45 -8.43 -16.15 23.76
N SER A 46 -7.33 -15.47 24.13
CA SER A 46 -7.22 -14.01 23.97
C SER A 46 -6.94 -13.61 22.52
N LEU A 47 -6.19 -14.43 21.76
CA LEU A 47 -6.03 -14.27 20.32
C LEU A 47 -7.33 -14.53 19.56
N ASP A 48 -8.11 -15.53 19.95
CA ASP A 48 -9.41 -15.85 19.35
C ASP A 48 -10.39 -14.71 19.57
N SER A 49 -10.38 -14.10 20.76
CA SER A 49 -11.15 -12.87 21.04
C SER A 49 -10.69 -11.69 20.17
N ALA A 50 -9.37 -11.47 20.02
CA ALA A 50 -8.85 -10.45 19.11
C ALA A 50 -9.23 -10.72 17.65
N THR A 51 -9.30 -11.99 17.26
CA THR A 51 -9.70 -12.44 15.92
C THR A 51 -11.21 -12.34 15.71
N ALA A 52 -12.03 -12.56 16.73
CA ALA A 52 -13.48 -12.35 16.69
C ALA A 52 -13.85 -10.86 16.62
N ASN A 53 -13.04 -10.00 17.25
CA ASN A 53 -13.14 -8.54 17.12
C ASN A 53 -12.56 -8.03 15.79
N ARG A 54 -12.01 -8.93 14.96
CA ARG A 54 -11.53 -8.58 13.64
C ARG A 54 -12.75 -8.33 12.74
N ALA A 55 -13.07 -7.05 12.55
CA ALA A 55 -14.07 -6.61 11.60
C ALA A 55 -13.88 -7.30 10.24
N GLU A 56 -14.93 -7.97 9.75
CA GLU A 56 -14.93 -8.55 8.41
C GLU A 56 -14.87 -7.42 7.39
N LEU A 57 -13.71 -7.25 6.78
CA LEU A 57 -13.58 -6.39 5.62
C LEU A 57 -14.41 -7.02 4.49
N PRO A 58 -15.34 -6.29 3.85
CA PRO A 58 -16.09 -6.81 2.70
C PRO A 58 -15.18 -7.48 1.67
N LEU A 59 -15.66 -8.51 0.98
CA LEU A 59 -14.85 -9.19 -0.05
C LEU A 59 -14.21 -8.18 -1.00
N ARG A 60 -12.89 -8.32 -1.19
CA ARG A 60 -12.16 -7.53 -2.19
C ARG A 60 -12.83 -7.78 -3.54
N PRO A 61 -13.26 -6.73 -4.27
CA PRO A 61 -13.91 -6.95 -5.55
C PRO A 61 -12.99 -7.73 -6.50
N ALA A 62 -13.60 -8.57 -7.34
CA ALA A 62 -12.92 -9.44 -8.28
C ALA A 62 -11.87 -8.66 -9.10
N GLY A 63 -10.73 -9.31 -9.33
CA GLY A 63 -9.53 -8.68 -9.89
C GLY A 63 -9.78 -7.90 -11.19
N PRO A 64 -8.95 -6.89 -11.49
CA PRO A 64 -9.18 -5.98 -12.60
C PRO A 64 -9.22 -6.74 -13.93
N ARG A 65 -10.19 -6.39 -14.79
CA ARG A 65 -10.16 -6.76 -16.21
C ARG A 65 -8.84 -6.28 -16.83
N ARG A 66 -8.17 -7.09 -17.67
CA ARG A 66 -6.84 -6.76 -18.24
C ARG A 66 -6.77 -5.35 -18.84
N GLY A 67 -7.82 -4.88 -19.51
CA GLY A 67 -7.88 -3.53 -20.09
C GLY A 67 -7.84 -2.38 -19.07
N HIS A 68 -8.26 -2.64 -17.83
CA HIS A 68 -8.27 -1.64 -16.75
C HIS A 68 -6.86 -1.28 -16.27
N THR A 69 -5.99 -2.28 -16.14
CA THR A 69 -4.58 -2.07 -15.76
C THR A 69 -3.84 -1.26 -16.82
N THR A 70 -4.07 -1.57 -18.11
CA THR A 70 -3.50 -0.80 -19.23
C THR A 70 -3.93 0.65 -19.18
N LEU A 71 -5.20 0.93 -18.94
CA LEU A 71 -5.70 2.31 -18.83
C LEU A 71 -5.07 3.06 -17.64
N VAL A 72 -4.88 2.41 -16.48
CA VAL A 72 -4.20 3.04 -15.33
C VAL A 72 -2.76 3.42 -15.68
N VAL A 73 -2.04 2.55 -16.39
CA VAL A 73 -0.68 2.83 -16.87
C VAL A 73 -0.69 4.00 -17.86
N LEU A 74 -1.64 4.04 -18.79
CA LEU A 74 -1.77 5.15 -19.74
C LEU A 74 -2.05 6.48 -19.03
N VAL A 75 -2.94 6.50 -18.03
CA VAL A 75 -3.17 7.70 -17.20
C VAL A 75 -1.88 8.16 -16.52
N ALA A 76 -1.11 7.23 -15.96
CA ALA A 76 0.15 7.57 -15.30
C ALA A 76 1.18 8.15 -16.29
N ILE A 77 1.31 7.54 -17.47
CA ILE A 77 2.22 8.01 -18.53
C ILE A 77 1.79 9.39 -19.01
N PHE A 78 0.54 9.56 -19.47
CA PHE A 78 0.06 10.83 -19.98
C PHE A 78 0.09 11.93 -18.92
N GLY A 79 -0.29 11.62 -17.69
CA GLY A 79 -0.27 12.58 -16.59
C GLY A 79 1.14 13.01 -16.18
N ALA A 80 2.15 12.14 -16.33
CA ALA A 80 3.55 12.47 -16.10
C ALA A 80 4.19 13.23 -17.27
N LEU A 81 3.70 13.04 -18.50
CA LEU A 81 4.19 13.79 -19.66
C LEU A 81 3.86 15.28 -19.56
N VAL A 82 2.73 15.66 -18.93
CA VAL A 82 2.33 17.06 -18.73
C VAL A 82 3.46 17.90 -18.10
N PRO A 83 3.98 17.61 -16.89
CA PRO A 83 5.11 18.33 -16.33
C PRO A 83 6.42 18.08 -17.09
N ALA A 84 6.63 16.88 -17.63
CA ALA A 84 7.90 16.51 -18.27
C ALA A 84 8.20 17.31 -19.55
N MET A 85 7.18 17.85 -20.22
CA MET A 85 7.38 18.65 -21.44
C MET A 85 7.99 20.02 -21.15
N VAL A 86 7.55 20.70 -20.09
CA VAL A 86 7.84 22.12 -19.87
C VAL A 86 8.58 22.41 -18.57
N LEU A 87 8.59 21.50 -17.59
CA LEU A 87 9.34 21.75 -16.35
C LEU A 87 10.84 21.50 -16.55
N PRO A 88 11.72 22.31 -15.94
CA PRO A 88 13.16 22.13 -16.02
C PRO A 88 13.59 20.76 -15.48
N SER A 89 14.43 20.05 -16.23
CA SER A 89 14.96 18.78 -15.75
C SER A 89 16.00 19.03 -14.63
N PRO A 90 16.00 18.22 -13.55
CA PRO A 90 16.99 18.35 -12.47
C PRO A 90 18.45 18.15 -12.90
N ARG A 91 18.69 17.55 -14.07
CA ARG A 91 20.05 17.22 -14.55
C ARG A 91 20.72 18.34 -15.32
N ASN A 92 19.95 19.10 -16.08
CA ASN A 92 20.46 20.11 -17.02
C ASN A 92 19.80 21.49 -16.83
N GLY A 93 18.80 21.61 -15.96
CA GLY A 93 18.08 22.86 -15.70
C GLY A 93 17.27 23.37 -16.89
N ARG A 94 17.12 22.58 -17.96
CA ARG A 94 16.42 22.98 -19.19
C ARG A 94 15.12 22.21 -19.33
N PRO A 95 14.04 22.85 -19.82
CA PRO A 95 12.82 22.15 -20.18
C PRO A 95 13.04 21.27 -21.42
N ALA A 96 12.16 20.29 -21.64
CA ALA A 96 12.24 19.44 -22.83
C ALA A 96 11.76 20.18 -24.09
N LEU A 97 10.78 21.06 -23.93
CA LEU A 97 10.26 21.98 -24.93
C LEU A 97 10.11 23.36 -24.28
N ASP A 98 10.38 24.41 -25.06
CA ASP A 98 10.09 25.79 -24.65
C ASP A 98 8.59 25.98 -24.45
N VAL A 99 8.19 26.97 -23.64
CA VAL A 99 6.79 27.19 -23.26
C VAL A 99 5.88 27.35 -24.48
N ASP A 100 6.36 28.04 -25.50
CA ASP A 100 5.64 28.31 -26.76
C ASP A 100 5.22 27.02 -27.48
N GLN A 101 6.16 26.09 -27.70
CA GLN A 101 5.87 24.82 -28.36
C GLN A 101 5.29 23.77 -27.41
N GLY A 102 5.68 23.81 -26.14
CA GLY A 102 5.30 22.83 -25.13
C GLY A 102 3.84 22.95 -24.69
N ALA A 103 3.28 24.16 -24.63
CA ALA A 103 1.95 24.41 -24.08
C ALA A 103 0.83 23.60 -24.77
N ILE A 104 0.88 23.45 -26.10
CA ILE A 104 -0.12 22.66 -26.83
C ILE A 104 -0.02 21.17 -26.49
N TRP A 105 1.20 20.62 -26.41
CA TRP A 105 1.42 19.22 -26.07
C TRP A 105 1.03 18.93 -24.62
N VAL A 106 1.33 19.84 -23.70
CA VAL A 106 0.88 19.80 -22.31
C VAL A 106 -0.64 19.66 -22.24
N GLY A 107 -1.38 20.49 -23.00
CA GLY A 107 -2.83 20.42 -23.11
C GLY A 107 -3.34 19.08 -23.66
N VAL A 108 -2.75 18.59 -24.76
CA VAL A 108 -3.12 17.30 -25.39
C VAL A 108 -2.92 16.12 -24.42
N TRP A 109 -1.78 16.05 -23.73
CA TRP A 109 -1.50 14.99 -22.77
C TRP A 109 -2.42 15.07 -21.55
N ALA A 110 -2.73 16.27 -21.06
CA ALA A 110 -3.68 16.47 -19.96
C ALA A 110 -5.09 15.98 -20.33
N VAL A 111 -5.56 16.29 -21.54
CA VAL A 111 -6.86 15.81 -22.04
C VAL A 111 -6.87 14.29 -22.20
N ALA A 112 -5.82 13.70 -22.77
CA ALA A 112 -5.71 12.24 -22.91
C ALA A 112 -5.74 11.53 -21.55
N ALA A 113 -4.99 12.04 -20.57
CA ALA A 113 -4.99 11.55 -19.20
C ALA A 113 -6.36 11.71 -18.52
N PHE A 114 -7.03 12.84 -18.73
CA PHE A 114 -8.38 13.10 -18.22
C PHE A 114 -9.41 12.13 -18.81
N VAL A 115 -9.45 11.95 -20.13
CA VAL A 115 -10.36 11.00 -20.80
C VAL A 115 -10.17 9.59 -20.28
N CYS A 116 -8.93 9.13 -20.17
CA CYS A 116 -8.64 7.81 -19.59
C CYS A 116 -9.10 7.73 -18.12
N SER A 117 -8.89 8.80 -17.34
CA SER A 117 -9.35 8.88 -15.95
C SER A 117 -10.86 8.79 -15.81
N VAL A 118 -11.62 9.46 -16.70
CA VAL A 118 -13.09 9.35 -16.75
C VAL A 118 -13.52 7.91 -16.99
N VAL A 119 -12.89 7.20 -17.94
CA VAL A 119 -13.23 5.80 -18.25
C VAL A 119 -12.98 4.89 -17.05
N ILE A 120 -11.80 4.99 -16.43
CA ILE A 120 -11.41 4.14 -15.28
C ILE A 120 -12.27 4.45 -14.05
N SER A 121 -12.70 5.71 -13.87
CA SER A 121 -13.52 6.13 -12.73
C SER A 121 -14.91 5.48 -12.69
N ARG A 122 -15.41 4.97 -13.83
CA ARG A 122 -16.70 4.26 -13.89
C ARG A 122 -16.68 2.96 -13.09
N ASP A 123 -15.53 2.30 -13.04
CA ASP A 123 -15.32 1.03 -12.33
C ASP A 123 -14.50 1.22 -11.04
N GLN A 124 -14.62 2.38 -10.38
CA GLN A 124 -13.82 2.76 -9.22
C GLN A 124 -13.82 1.70 -8.10
N LEU A 125 -15.00 1.16 -7.77
CA LEU A 125 -15.13 0.16 -6.70
C LEU A 125 -14.45 -1.17 -7.07
N ALA A 126 -14.54 -1.59 -8.33
CA ALA A 126 -13.93 -2.83 -8.82
C ALA A 126 -12.42 -2.70 -9.08
N SER A 127 -11.91 -1.48 -9.22
CA SER A 127 -10.52 -1.18 -9.52
C SER A 127 -9.60 -1.43 -8.33
N LYS A 128 -8.60 -2.33 -8.46
CA LYS A 128 -7.54 -2.47 -7.44
C LYS A 128 -6.84 -1.14 -7.09
N TYR A 129 -6.75 -0.21 -8.05
CA TYR A 129 -5.98 1.03 -7.97
C TYR A 129 -6.80 2.23 -7.50
N LEU A 130 -8.11 2.22 -7.78
CA LEU A 130 -9.01 3.31 -7.39
C LEU A 130 -9.97 2.93 -6.24
N ASN A 131 -9.86 1.69 -5.72
CA ASN A 131 -10.68 1.23 -4.62
C ASN A 131 -10.50 2.12 -3.38
N PRO A 132 -11.57 2.42 -2.64
CA PRO A 132 -11.50 3.16 -1.38
C PRO A 132 -10.47 2.66 -0.37
N ARG A 133 -10.19 1.34 -0.34
CA ARG A 133 -9.13 0.73 0.49
C ARG A 133 -7.73 1.24 0.19
N GLY A 134 -7.45 1.60 -1.06
CA GLY A 134 -6.17 2.16 -1.49
C GLY A 134 -6.11 3.68 -1.45
N ARG A 135 -7.19 4.36 -1.00
CA ARG A 135 -7.36 5.81 -1.12
C ARG A 135 -7.17 6.30 -2.57
N GLY A 136 -7.80 5.59 -3.49
CA GLY A 136 -7.71 5.79 -4.93
C GLY A 136 -8.00 7.21 -5.40
N SER A 137 -8.85 7.95 -4.68
CA SER A 137 -9.14 9.36 -4.95
C SER A 137 -7.88 10.23 -4.96
N ARG A 138 -6.85 9.90 -4.16
CA ARG A 138 -5.63 10.70 -4.03
C ARG A 138 -4.87 10.86 -5.35
N LEU A 139 -4.98 9.89 -6.27
CA LEU A 139 -4.35 9.96 -7.58
C LEU A 139 -4.85 11.18 -8.37
N PHE A 140 -6.16 11.46 -8.32
CA PHE A 140 -6.75 12.62 -9.00
C PHE A 140 -6.27 13.93 -8.39
N SER A 141 -6.22 14.03 -7.06
CA SER A 141 -5.68 15.24 -6.41
C SER A 141 -4.19 15.45 -6.70
N ALA A 142 -3.40 14.38 -6.78
CA ALA A 142 -1.98 14.48 -7.11
C ALA A 142 -1.77 15.04 -8.52
N PHE A 143 -2.52 14.54 -9.52
CA PHE A 143 -2.47 15.11 -10.87
C PHE A 143 -2.94 16.55 -10.91
N ALA A 144 -4.06 16.89 -10.25
CA ALA A 144 -4.56 18.25 -10.21
C ALA A 144 -3.50 19.23 -9.64
N VAL A 145 -2.80 18.86 -8.56
CA VAL A 145 -1.74 19.68 -7.98
C VAL A 145 -0.54 19.81 -8.92
N ILE A 146 -0.03 18.70 -9.46
CA ILE A 146 1.14 18.72 -10.36
C ILE A 146 0.84 19.54 -11.62
N TRP A 147 -0.35 19.38 -12.20
CA TRP A 147 -0.76 20.12 -13.39
C TRP A 147 -1.02 21.59 -13.09
N ALA A 148 -1.55 21.94 -11.91
CA ALA A 148 -1.65 23.32 -11.48
C ALA A 148 -0.28 23.98 -11.32
N LEU A 149 0.71 23.28 -10.76
CA LEU A 149 2.09 23.77 -10.71
C LEU A 149 2.69 23.96 -12.12
N THR A 150 2.38 23.06 -13.04
CA THR A 150 2.80 23.17 -14.44
C THR A 150 2.16 24.38 -15.12
N LEU A 151 0.87 24.62 -14.90
CA LEU A 151 0.16 25.81 -15.39
C LEU A 151 0.78 27.09 -14.81
N VAL A 152 1.04 27.12 -13.50
CA VAL A 152 1.70 28.25 -12.84
C VAL A 152 3.06 28.53 -13.48
N TYR A 153 3.87 27.49 -13.73
CA TYR A 153 5.15 27.65 -14.41
C TYR A 153 5.01 28.25 -15.82
N ILE A 154 4.06 27.76 -16.63
CA ILE A 154 3.77 28.31 -17.97
C ILE A 154 3.40 29.80 -17.88
N LEU A 155 2.55 30.17 -16.92
CA LEU A 155 2.14 31.56 -16.73
C LEU A 155 3.29 32.48 -16.29
N PHE A 156 4.21 31.99 -15.45
CA PHE A 156 5.39 32.76 -15.04
C PHE A 156 6.44 32.93 -16.15
N ASN A 157 6.46 32.03 -17.14
CA ASN A 157 7.37 32.08 -18.29
C ASN A 157 6.60 32.45 -19.57
N TRP A 158 5.51 33.22 -19.44
CA TRP A 158 4.69 33.63 -20.59
C TRP A 158 5.43 34.58 -21.53
N ASP A 159 6.48 35.26 -21.06
CA ASP A 159 7.32 36.11 -21.90
C ASP A 159 8.08 35.33 -22.99
N ASP A 160 8.21 34.00 -22.84
CA ASP A 160 8.83 33.12 -23.84
C ASP A 160 7.88 32.78 -25.01
N VAL A 161 6.60 33.15 -24.92
CA VAL A 161 5.60 32.91 -25.97
C VAL A 161 5.67 33.99 -27.04
N ASP A 162 5.60 33.58 -28.31
CA ASP A 162 5.55 34.53 -29.41
C ASP A 162 4.27 35.36 -29.33
N ARG A 163 4.43 36.68 -29.17
CA ARG A 163 3.33 37.64 -29.05
C ARG A 163 2.55 37.79 -30.36
N TYR A 164 3.13 37.41 -31.49
CA TYR A 164 2.49 37.49 -32.81
C TYR A 164 1.67 36.24 -33.14
N GLU A 165 1.96 35.09 -32.52
CA GLU A 165 1.24 33.83 -32.73
C GLU A 165 0.80 33.13 -31.41
N PRO A 166 0.16 33.84 -30.45
CA PRO A 166 -0.09 33.30 -29.11
C PRO A 166 -1.23 32.27 -29.05
N LEU A 167 -1.97 32.09 -30.16
CA LEU A 167 -3.18 31.28 -30.19
C LEU A 167 -2.92 29.81 -29.83
N VAL A 168 -1.83 29.23 -30.33
CA VAL A 168 -1.50 27.81 -30.10
C VAL A 168 -1.19 27.53 -28.62
N PRO A 169 -0.32 28.29 -27.94
CA PRO A 169 -0.13 28.19 -26.49
C PRO A 169 -1.40 28.42 -25.67
N ILE A 170 -2.23 29.41 -26.04
CA ILE A 170 -3.50 29.69 -25.37
C ILE A 170 -4.43 28.47 -25.43
N ILE A 171 -4.58 27.84 -26.59
CA ILE A 171 -5.40 26.62 -26.74
C ILE A 171 -4.88 25.52 -25.81
N GLY A 172 -3.57 25.30 -25.79
CA GLY A 172 -2.92 24.34 -24.89
C GLY A 172 -3.23 24.60 -23.41
N MET A 173 -3.13 25.85 -22.97
CA MET A 173 -3.48 26.24 -21.60
C MET A 173 -4.97 26.04 -21.29
N VAL A 174 -5.87 26.39 -22.20
CA VAL A 174 -7.31 26.18 -22.02
C VAL A 174 -7.60 24.69 -21.84
N MET A 175 -7.00 23.82 -22.66
CA MET A 175 -7.10 22.37 -22.52
C MET A 175 -6.57 21.87 -21.17
N LEU A 176 -5.43 22.40 -20.71
CA LEU A 176 -4.87 22.08 -19.39
C LEU A 176 -5.80 22.50 -18.26
N VAL A 177 -6.32 23.73 -18.28
CA VAL A 177 -7.24 24.26 -17.25
C VAL A 177 -8.51 23.41 -17.17
N LEU A 178 -9.15 23.13 -18.32
CA LEU A 178 -10.34 22.27 -18.36
C LEU A 178 -10.05 20.87 -17.83
N SER A 179 -8.87 20.32 -18.11
CA SER A 179 -8.44 19.01 -17.61
C SER A 179 -8.20 19.02 -16.09
N ILE A 180 -7.60 20.08 -15.53
CA ILE A 180 -7.44 20.27 -14.08
C ILE A 180 -8.82 20.30 -13.40
N VAL A 181 -9.74 21.11 -13.92
CA VAL A 181 -11.11 21.20 -13.39
C VAL A 181 -11.82 19.84 -13.49
N GLY A 182 -11.69 19.15 -14.62
CA GLY A 182 -12.26 17.83 -14.83
C GLY A 182 -11.74 16.79 -13.84
N VAL A 183 -10.43 16.74 -13.60
CA VAL A 183 -9.81 15.83 -12.63
C VAL A 183 -10.22 16.19 -11.19
N LEU A 184 -10.37 17.47 -10.85
CA LEU A 184 -10.91 17.88 -9.55
C LEU A 184 -12.36 17.40 -9.35
N VAL A 185 -13.21 17.48 -10.38
CA VAL A 185 -14.56 16.92 -10.34
C VAL A 185 -14.53 15.40 -10.12
N LEU A 186 -13.64 14.68 -10.82
CA LEU A 186 -13.44 13.24 -10.59
C LEU A 186 -12.96 12.95 -9.16
N TRP A 187 -12.08 13.78 -8.60
CA TRP A 187 -11.64 13.66 -7.22
C TRP A 187 -12.79 13.81 -6.23
N VAL A 188 -13.63 14.85 -6.38
CA VAL A 188 -14.80 15.06 -5.50
C VAL A 188 -15.76 13.88 -5.58
N ARG A 189 -16.06 13.41 -6.79
CA ARG A 189 -16.91 12.22 -7.01
C ARG A 189 -16.30 10.98 -6.36
N ALA A 190 -15.01 10.74 -6.58
CA ALA A 190 -14.31 9.60 -6.03
C ALA A 190 -14.31 9.63 -4.50
N ARG A 191 -14.10 10.80 -3.90
CA ARG A 191 -14.14 11.01 -2.45
C ARG A 191 -15.53 10.78 -1.86
N ARG A 192 -16.58 11.15 -2.60
CA ARG A 192 -17.97 10.85 -2.20
C ARG A 192 -18.23 9.35 -2.17
N VAL A 193 -17.84 8.63 -3.23
CA VAL A 193 -17.95 7.16 -3.29
C VAL A 193 -17.14 6.48 -2.18
N GLU A 194 -15.93 6.98 -1.89
CA GLU A 194 -15.12 6.49 -0.77
C GLU A 194 -15.82 6.67 0.58
N ARG A 195 -16.43 7.84 0.83
CA ARG A 195 -17.19 8.09 2.06
C ARG A 195 -18.40 7.19 2.16
N GLU A 196 -19.19 7.06 1.09
CA GLU A 196 -20.38 6.20 1.07
C GLU A 196 -20.01 4.73 1.27
N TYR A 197 -18.92 4.27 0.66
CA TYR A 197 -18.39 2.92 0.88
C TYR A 197 -18.00 2.70 2.35
N TRP A 198 -17.24 3.62 2.95
CA TRP A 198 -16.81 3.47 4.35
C TRP A 198 -17.95 3.64 5.35
N ALA A 199 -18.96 4.44 5.04
CA ALA A 199 -20.19 4.51 5.82
C ALA A 199 -20.92 3.16 5.80
N GLY A 200 -21.11 2.55 4.62
CA GLY A 200 -21.73 1.23 4.52
C GLY A 200 -20.91 0.11 5.18
N VAL A 201 -19.58 0.22 5.17
CA VAL A 201 -18.70 -0.69 5.93
C VAL A 201 -18.91 -0.51 7.43
N ALA A 202 -18.97 0.72 7.93
CA ALA A 202 -19.22 1.00 9.35
C ALA A 202 -20.59 0.49 9.80
N ASP A 203 -21.63 0.69 9.00
CA ASP A 203 -22.99 0.19 9.26
C ASP A 203 -23.06 -1.34 9.33
N ALA A 204 -22.21 -2.03 8.57
CA ALA A 204 -22.07 -3.49 8.59
C ALA A 204 -21.17 -4.02 9.73
N GLY A 205 -20.73 -3.15 10.65
CA GLY A 205 -19.79 -3.51 11.72
C GLY A 205 -18.33 -3.67 11.26
N GLY A 206 -18.04 -3.32 10.01
CA GLY A 206 -16.69 -3.24 9.47
C GLY A 206 -15.99 -1.94 9.88
N VAL A 207 -14.65 -1.87 9.77
CA VAL A 207 -13.90 -0.65 10.12
C VAL A 207 -12.98 -0.21 8.97
N ASP A 208 -12.82 1.10 8.81
CA ASP A 208 -11.89 1.72 7.87
C ASP A 208 -10.43 1.38 8.24
N PRO A 209 -9.66 0.64 7.42
CA PRO A 209 -8.26 0.29 7.66
C PRO A 209 -7.32 1.51 7.72
N ALA A 210 -7.76 2.71 7.31
CA ALA A 210 -7.02 3.94 7.54
C ALA A 210 -7.01 4.38 9.02
N VAL A 211 -8.02 3.96 9.78
CA VAL A 211 -8.25 4.34 11.18
C VAL A 211 -8.14 3.12 12.10
N TRP A 212 -8.40 1.94 11.56
CA TRP A 212 -8.43 0.68 12.29
C TRP A 212 -7.03 0.11 12.45
N VAL A 213 -6.60 0.02 13.70
CA VAL A 213 -5.48 -0.81 14.10
C VAL A 213 -5.97 -2.25 14.02
N ASP A 214 -5.30 -3.11 13.24
CA ASP A 214 -5.64 -4.54 13.18
C ASP A 214 -5.55 -5.12 14.61
N PRO A 215 -6.66 -5.56 15.22
CA PRO A 215 -6.69 -6.00 16.60
C PRO A 215 -5.78 -7.21 16.82
N VAL A 216 -5.54 -8.02 15.78
CA VAL A 216 -4.58 -9.12 15.84
C VAL A 216 -3.15 -8.59 15.85
N ALA A 217 -2.83 -7.58 15.04
CA ALA A 217 -1.50 -6.96 15.03
C ALA A 217 -1.22 -6.20 16.34
N GLU A 218 -2.20 -5.47 16.85
CA GLU A 218 -2.12 -4.79 18.15
C GLU A 218 -1.98 -5.79 19.30
N TRP A 219 -2.72 -6.90 19.24
CA TRP A 219 -2.58 -7.98 20.21
C TRP A 219 -1.15 -8.52 20.20
N TRP A 220 -0.59 -8.85 19.03
CA TRP A 220 0.80 -9.31 18.89
C TRP A 220 1.82 -8.31 19.43
N ALA A 221 1.62 -7.01 19.21
CA ALA A 221 2.48 -5.96 19.75
C ALA A 221 2.42 -5.89 21.29
N ASN A 222 1.29 -6.28 21.90
CA ASN A 222 1.06 -6.23 23.34
C ASN A 222 1.30 -7.55 24.07
N VAL A 223 1.55 -8.66 23.36
CA VAL A 223 1.74 -10.01 23.93
C VAL A 223 2.74 -10.02 25.09
N ALA A 224 3.89 -9.37 24.95
CA ALA A 224 4.94 -9.38 25.97
C ALA A 224 4.48 -8.80 27.32
N ARG A 225 3.51 -7.88 27.32
CA ARG A 225 2.93 -7.28 28.54
C ARG A 225 1.93 -8.21 29.22
N GLN A 226 1.34 -9.17 28.49
CA GLN A 226 0.35 -10.12 28.99
C GLN A 226 0.99 -11.40 29.56
N LEU A 227 2.26 -11.65 29.27
CA LEU A 227 3.01 -12.79 29.76
C LEU A 227 3.53 -12.56 31.18
N SER A 228 3.27 -13.51 32.07
CA SER A 228 3.94 -13.59 33.37
C SER A 228 5.45 -13.85 33.19
N PRO A 229 6.29 -13.61 34.21
CA PRO A 229 7.73 -13.87 34.12
C PRO A 229 8.08 -15.31 33.71
N ALA A 230 7.35 -16.31 34.22
CA ALA A 230 7.56 -17.71 33.87
C ALA A 230 7.23 -18.01 32.39
N GLU A 231 6.17 -17.39 31.87
CA GLU A 231 5.74 -17.59 30.48
C GLU A 231 6.60 -16.83 29.48
N ARG A 232 7.18 -15.68 29.87
CA ARG A 232 8.22 -15.03 29.08
C ARG A 232 9.42 -15.97 28.91
N GLY A 233 9.86 -16.61 30.00
CA GLY A 233 10.91 -17.62 29.93
C GLY A 233 10.56 -18.80 29.00
N ALA A 234 9.30 -19.24 28.98
CA ALA A 234 8.85 -20.27 28.05
C ALA A 234 8.78 -19.78 26.59
N GLY A 235 8.33 -18.54 26.37
CA GLY A 235 8.26 -17.92 25.05
C GLY A 235 9.62 -17.61 24.43
N ASP A 236 10.58 -17.17 25.24
CA ASP A 236 11.95 -16.94 24.78
C ASP A 236 12.61 -18.26 24.38
N LYS A 237 12.43 -19.32 25.20
CA LYS A 237 12.89 -20.68 24.87
C LYS A 237 12.22 -21.24 23.62
N SER A 238 10.91 -21.04 23.46
CA SER A 238 10.21 -21.53 22.26
C SER A 238 10.64 -20.80 21.00
N TYR A 239 10.99 -19.52 21.10
CA TYR A 239 11.58 -18.76 20.01
C TYR A 239 12.97 -19.29 19.60
N GLU A 240 13.85 -19.54 20.57
CA GLU A 240 15.17 -20.13 20.30
C GLU A 240 15.07 -21.51 19.63
N LEU A 241 14.17 -22.37 20.14
CA LEU A 241 13.88 -23.68 19.56
C LEU A 241 13.32 -23.55 18.14
N THR A 242 12.45 -22.58 17.89
CA THR A 242 11.90 -22.32 16.56
C THR A 242 12.99 -21.98 15.56
N LEU A 243 13.93 -21.10 15.92
CA LEU A 243 15.05 -20.75 15.04
C LEU A 243 15.93 -21.97 14.73
N THR A 244 16.18 -22.82 15.72
CA THR A 244 16.95 -24.06 15.54
C THR A 244 16.23 -25.03 14.61
N VAL A 245 14.93 -25.28 14.80
CA VAL A 245 14.17 -26.18 13.93
C VAL A 245 14.07 -25.63 12.49
N LEU A 246 13.84 -24.32 12.32
CA LEU A 246 13.81 -23.71 10.98
C LEU A 246 15.17 -23.76 10.28
N GLU A 247 16.27 -23.66 11.03
CA GLU A 247 17.65 -23.81 10.52
C GLU A 247 17.93 -25.27 10.11
N GLU A 248 17.60 -26.25 10.96
CA GLU A 248 17.73 -27.69 10.69
C GLU A 248 16.93 -28.12 9.44
N ARG A 249 15.73 -27.55 9.26
CA ARG A 249 14.85 -27.82 8.11
C ARG A 249 15.26 -27.06 6.84
N GLY A 250 16.28 -26.21 6.90
CA GLY A 250 16.76 -25.43 5.75
C GLY A 250 15.80 -24.33 5.28
N ILE A 251 14.81 -23.96 6.09
CA ILE A 251 13.84 -22.90 5.79
C ILE A 251 14.52 -21.53 5.89
N ILE A 252 15.42 -21.37 6.88
CA ILE A 252 16.27 -20.19 7.05
C ILE A 252 17.75 -20.56 6.97
N ARG A 253 18.59 -19.59 6.59
CA ARG A 253 20.05 -19.79 6.56
C ARG A 253 20.63 -19.64 7.96
N ALA A 254 21.73 -20.32 8.24
CA ALA A 254 22.49 -20.19 9.50
C ALA A 254 22.93 -18.74 9.82
N GLN A 255 23.15 -17.91 8.81
CA GLN A 255 23.44 -16.49 9.00
C GLN A 255 22.21 -15.71 9.49
N ASP A 256 21.03 -15.99 8.92
CA ASP A 256 19.77 -15.35 9.30
C ASP A 256 19.37 -15.77 10.72
N ALA A 257 19.50 -17.06 11.04
CA ALA A 257 19.27 -17.59 12.39
C ALA A 257 20.16 -16.87 13.43
N ARG A 258 21.45 -16.70 13.15
CA ARG A 258 22.38 -15.95 14.02
C ARG A 258 21.99 -14.50 14.21
N ARG A 259 21.50 -13.83 13.15
CA ARG A 259 21.00 -12.45 13.24
C ARG A 259 19.73 -12.38 14.09
N LEU A 260 18.79 -13.30 13.88
CA LEU A 260 17.50 -13.37 14.56
C LEU A 260 17.61 -13.74 16.04
N ARG A 261 18.61 -14.54 16.44
CA ARG A 261 18.92 -14.83 17.86
C ARG A 261 19.29 -13.57 18.65
N ARG A 262 19.74 -12.49 17.98
CA ARG A 262 20.04 -11.20 18.63
C ARG A 262 18.83 -10.28 18.74
N LYS A 263 17.71 -10.62 18.10
CA LYS A 263 16.47 -9.85 18.20
C LYS A 263 15.66 -10.29 19.41
N ASN A 264 14.99 -9.32 20.03
CA ASN A 264 14.02 -9.59 21.08
C ASN A 264 12.81 -10.33 20.48
N PRO A 265 12.40 -11.49 21.03
CA PRO A 265 11.26 -12.26 20.52
C PRO A 265 9.97 -11.43 20.35
N PRO A 266 9.60 -10.51 21.28
CA PRO A 266 8.45 -9.63 21.10
C PRO A 266 8.45 -8.78 19.82
N VAL A 267 9.63 -8.35 19.36
CA VAL A 267 9.77 -7.55 18.13
C VAL A 267 9.46 -8.42 16.91
N VAL A 268 9.89 -9.67 16.94
CA VAL A 268 9.63 -10.64 15.87
C VAL A 268 8.16 -11.06 15.87
N TRP A 269 7.56 -11.30 17.03
CA TRP A 269 6.12 -11.58 17.13
C TRP A 269 5.25 -10.41 16.64
N ALA A 270 5.70 -9.16 16.80
CA ALA A 270 5.03 -7.98 16.24
C ALA A 270 5.15 -7.89 14.70
N GLY A 271 6.02 -8.68 14.08
CA GLY A 271 6.18 -8.76 12.62
C GLY A 271 7.48 -8.19 12.07
N ASP A 272 8.40 -7.71 12.93
CA ASP A 272 9.70 -7.19 12.49
C ASP A 272 10.81 -8.26 12.60
N ALA A 273 10.88 -9.12 11.59
CA ALA A 273 11.98 -10.05 11.39
C ALA A 273 13.13 -9.46 10.53
N SER A 274 13.07 -8.17 10.16
CA SER A 274 13.91 -7.56 9.12
C SER A 274 15.30 -7.09 9.53
#